data_AF-R7JGJ2-F1
#
_entry.id   AF-R7JGJ2-F1
#
_cell.length_a   1.000
_cell.length_b   1.000
_cell.length_c   1.000
_cell.angle_alpha   90.00
_cell.angle_beta   90.00
_cell.angle_gamma   90.00
#
_symmetry.space_group_name_H-M   'P 1'
#
loop_
_entity.id
_entity.type
_entity.pdbx_description
1 polymer ?
#
loop_
_entity_poly.entity_id
_entity_poly.type
_entity_poly.pdbx_seq_one_letter_code
_entity_poly.pdbx_strand_id
1 'polypeptide(L)'
;MKKKILLITALLLFLSSSMPVQAEENQSEQLPAEKIKPVVLPPKWTDFCELGYENAVYKNSHDIFNIFSFVKSERVKKNYWAERRVSFESYLDSCNKLDDDAKSACYAELRNIENQKNDLYRIKRKQLLYENNIELNRR
;
A
#
# COMPACT_ATOMS: atom_id res chain seq x y z
N MET A 1 42.05 28.20 39.90
CA MET A 1 40.90 28.95 39.34
C MET A 1 39.79 28.95 40.38
N LYS A 2 39.49 30.11 40.98
CA LYS A 2 38.57 30.25 42.13
C LYS A 2 37.24 30.84 41.62
N LYS A 3 36.14 30.09 41.77
CA LYS A 3 34.77 30.56 41.48
C LYS A 3 34.40 31.66 42.48
N LYS A 4 33.97 32.82 41.99
CA LYS A 4 33.40 33.88 42.81
C LYS A 4 31.88 33.69 42.87
N ILE A 5 31.37 33.52 44.07
CA ILE A 5 29.95 33.64 44.43
C ILE A 5 29.74 35.09 44.88
N LEU A 6 28.71 35.75 44.38
CA LEU A 6 28.16 36.97 44.94
C LEU A 6 26.63 36.91 44.84
N LEU A 7 26.00 36.90 46.01
CA LEU A 7 24.57 36.96 46.31
C LEU A 7 24.16 38.42 46.59
N ILE A 8 22.83 38.62 46.75
CA ILE A 8 22.09 39.75 47.38
C ILE A 8 21.32 40.60 46.33
N THR A 9 20.05 40.35 46.00
CA THR A 9 18.74 40.62 46.68
C THR A 9 18.31 42.09 46.83
N ALA A 10 17.20 42.47 46.19
CA ALA A 10 16.19 43.46 46.63
C ALA A 10 15.00 43.41 45.62
N LEU A 11 13.86 42.77 45.94
CA LEU A 11 12.69 43.31 46.65
C LEU A 11 12.07 44.55 45.96
N LEU A 12 11.01 44.34 45.18
CA LEU A 12 9.92 45.32 45.02
C LEU A 12 8.59 44.59 44.87
N LEU A 13 7.84 44.58 45.97
CA LEU A 13 6.41 44.34 46.04
C LEU A 13 5.69 45.49 45.35
N PHE A 14 4.82 45.18 44.39
CA PHE A 14 3.65 46.02 44.10
C PHE A 14 2.41 45.12 44.05
N LEU A 15 1.58 45.29 45.08
CA LEU A 15 0.21 44.79 45.16
C LEU A 15 -0.72 45.62 44.28
N SER A 16 -1.88 45.01 44.00
CA SER A 16 -3.12 45.54 43.42
C SER A 16 -3.06 45.75 41.90
N SER A 17 -4.01 45.27 41.09
CA SER A 17 -5.46 45.16 41.33
C SER A 17 -6.06 44.08 40.42
N SER A 18 -6.84 43.18 40.99
CA SER A 18 -7.72 42.25 40.27
C SER A 18 -8.85 43.02 39.58
N MET A 19 -8.88 43.03 38.25
CA MET A 19 -10.09 43.30 37.49
C MET A 19 -10.62 41.97 36.92
N PRO A 20 -11.92 41.67 37.05
CA PRO A 20 -12.51 40.53 36.36
C PRO A 20 -12.62 40.91 34.89
N VAL A 21 -11.84 40.25 34.03
CA VAL A 21 -12.09 40.29 32.59
C VAL A 21 -13.31 39.41 32.35
N GLN A 22 -14.40 40.04 31.89
CA GLN A 22 -15.61 39.40 31.42
C GLN A 22 -15.26 38.24 30.48
N ALA A 23 -15.62 37.03 30.89
CA ALA A 23 -15.77 35.91 29.98
C ALA A 23 -17.00 36.21 29.10
N GLU A 24 -16.77 36.80 27.95
CA GLU A 24 -17.71 36.64 26.84
C GLU A 24 -17.59 35.19 26.38
N GLU A 25 -18.54 34.36 26.83
CA GLU A 25 -18.89 33.11 26.18
C GLU A 25 -19.28 33.43 24.74
N ASN A 26 -18.30 33.52 23.85
CA ASN A 26 -18.53 33.31 22.43
C ASN A 26 -18.85 31.83 22.26
N GLN A 27 -20.14 31.52 22.43
CA GLN A 27 -20.75 30.29 21.96
C GLN A 27 -20.69 30.32 20.43
N SER A 28 -19.49 30.03 19.91
CA SER A 28 -19.34 29.60 18.53
C SER A 28 -20.02 28.24 18.48
N GLU A 29 -21.21 28.20 17.90
CA GLU A 29 -21.82 26.96 17.43
C GLU A 29 -20.81 26.29 16.48
N GLN A 30 -19.95 25.46 17.05
CA GLN A 30 -19.14 24.51 16.32
C GLN A 30 -20.12 23.50 15.75
N LEU A 31 -20.53 23.71 14.49
CA LEU A 31 -21.05 22.62 13.67
C LEU A 31 -20.12 21.42 13.87
N PRO A 32 -20.65 20.20 14.08
CA PRO A 32 -19.80 19.03 14.21
C PRO A 32 -18.91 18.99 12.97
N ALA A 33 -17.60 18.97 13.16
CA ALA A 33 -16.67 18.69 12.09
C ALA A 33 -17.02 17.31 11.54
N GLU A 34 -17.84 17.28 10.50
CA GLU A 34 -18.14 16.08 9.75
C GLU A 34 -16.80 15.56 9.26
N LYS A 35 -16.35 14.48 9.89
CA LYS A 35 -15.10 13.80 9.60
C LYS A 35 -15.24 13.30 8.17
N ILE A 36 -14.81 14.09 7.19
CA ILE A 36 -14.84 13.72 5.77
C ILE A 36 -14.03 12.42 5.66
N LYS A 37 -14.72 11.28 5.62
CA LYS A 37 -14.06 9.98 5.46
C LYS A 37 -13.40 10.03 4.07
N PRO A 38 -12.08 9.79 3.97
CA PRO A 38 -11.42 9.77 2.67
C PRO A 38 -12.09 8.70 1.81
N VAL A 39 -12.47 9.07 0.58
CA VAL A 39 -13.08 8.14 -0.37
C VAL A 39 -12.05 7.08 -0.71
N VAL A 40 -12.28 5.85 -0.23
CA VAL A 40 -11.36 4.74 -0.48
C VAL A 40 -11.77 4.04 -1.77
N LEU A 41 -10.95 4.22 -2.81
CA LEU A 41 -11.19 3.61 -4.11
C LEU A 41 -10.77 2.14 -4.14
N PRO A 42 -11.57 1.27 -4.78
CA PRO A 42 -11.22 -0.13 -4.94
C PRO A 42 -9.92 -0.27 -5.75
N PRO A 43 -9.07 -1.27 -5.43
CA PRO A 43 -7.90 -1.57 -6.23
C PRO A 43 -8.32 -2.04 -7.63
N LYS A 44 -7.53 -1.68 -8.64
CA LYS A 44 -7.74 -2.10 -10.02
C LYS A 44 -6.72 -3.16 -10.40
N TRP A 45 -7.15 -4.21 -11.09
CA TRP A 45 -6.26 -5.28 -11.55
C TRP A 45 -5.09 -4.76 -12.39
N THR A 46 -5.37 -3.77 -13.24
CA THR A 46 -4.38 -3.13 -14.11
C THR A 46 -3.22 -2.47 -13.36
N ASP A 47 -3.39 -2.14 -12.08
CA ASP A 47 -2.31 -1.54 -11.26
C ASP A 47 -1.24 -2.60 -10.89
N PHE A 48 -1.59 -3.89 -10.95
CA PHE A 48 -0.73 -5.00 -10.52
C PHE A 48 -0.31 -5.92 -11.67
N CYS A 49 -1.04 -5.87 -12.79
CA CYS A 49 -0.80 -6.74 -13.94
C CYS A 49 0.38 -6.25 -14.79
N GLU A 50 1.12 -7.19 -15.38
CA GLU A 50 2.08 -6.86 -16.44
C GLU A 50 1.34 -6.47 -17.72
N LEU A 51 1.82 -5.42 -18.39
CA LEU A 51 1.20 -4.91 -19.62
C LEU A 51 1.01 -6.01 -20.67
N GLY A 52 -0.19 -6.09 -21.24
CA GLY A 52 -0.58 -7.08 -22.25
C GLY A 52 -1.09 -8.41 -21.68
N TYR A 53 -1.16 -8.55 -20.36
CA TYR A 53 -1.68 -9.74 -19.66
C TYR A 53 -2.96 -9.47 -18.86
N GLU A 54 -3.53 -8.27 -18.96
CA GLU A 54 -4.70 -7.83 -18.20
C GLU A 54 -5.89 -8.77 -18.42
N ASN A 55 -6.02 -9.28 -19.64
CA ASN A 55 -7.08 -10.20 -20.06
C ASN A 55 -6.56 -11.61 -20.35
N ALA A 56 -5.47 -12.03 -19.69
CA ALA A 56 -4.92 -13.36 -19.88
C ALA A 56 -5.98 -14.44 -19.59
N VAL A 57 -6.03 -15.44 -20.45
CA VAL A 57 -6.95 -16.58 -20.35
C VAL A 57 -6.13 -17.84 -20.13
N TYR A 58 -6.52 -18.61 -19.11
CA TYR A 58 -5.89 -19.87 -18.77
C TYR A 58 -6.06 -20.87 -19.92
N LYS A 59 -4.95 -21.50 -20.35
CA LYS A 59 -4.94 -22.54 -21.37
C LYS A 59 -4.19 -23.77 -20.86
N ASN A 60 -4.90 -24.87 -20.69
CA ASN A 60 -4.34 -26.19 -20.43
C ASN A 60 -4.25 -26.98 -21.74
N SER A 61 -3.45 -26.52 -22.70
CA SER A 61 -3.19 -27.32 -23.91
C SER A 61 -2.00 -28.24 -23.68
N HIS A 62 -2.18 -29.53 -23.94
CA HIS A 62 -1.09 -30.49 -24.16
C HIS A 62 -0.61 -30.35 -25.60
N ASP A 63 -0.19 -29.16 -25.98
CA ASP A 63 0.15 -28.85 -27.37
C ASP A 63 1.50 -29.49 -27.76
N ILE A 64 1.57 -30.03 -28.97
CA ILE A 64 2.75 -30.71 -29.54
C ILE A 64 3.95 -29.74 -29.63
N PHE A 65 3.66 -28.43 -29.70
CA PHE A 65 4.65 -27.35 -29.65
C PHE A 65 5.25 -27.06 -28.26
N ASN A 66 4.93 -27.85 -27.22
CA ASN A 66 5.58 -27.79 -25.91
C ASN A 66 7.09 -28.05 -25.96
N ILE A 67 7.60 -28.59 -27.07
CA ILE A 67 9.03 -28.77 -27.33
C ILE A 67 9.72 -27.40 -27.49
N PHE A 68 9.02 -26.38 -28.00
CA PHE A 68 9.57 -25.03 -28.11
C PHE A 68 9.50 -24.31 -26.77
N SER A 69 10.67 -24.11 -26.14
CA SER A 69 10.82 -23.50 -24.82
C SER A 69 10.10 -22.14 -24.70
N PHE A 70 10.17 -21.31 -25.74
CA PHE A 70 9.52 -20.00 -25.79
C PHE A 70 7.98 -20.10 -25.77
N VAL A 71 7.38 -21.00 -26.55
CA VAL A 71 5.91 -21.19 -26.59
C VAL A 71 5.42 -21.69 -25.23
N LYS A 72 6.19 -22.60 -24.61
CA LYS A 72 5.93 -23.09 -23.26
C LYS A 72 6.03 -21.96 -22.22
N SER A 73 7.08 -21.13 -22.25
CA SER A 73 7.26 -20.05 -21.27
C SER A 73 6.19 -18.97 -21.37
N GLU A 74 5.81 -18.57 -22.59
CA GLU A 74 4.73 -17.61 -22.81
C GLU A 74 3.38 -18.15 -22.32
N ARG A 75 3.12 -19.45 -22.51
CA ARG A 75 1.91 -20.09 -21.96
C ARG A 75 1.90 -20.09 -20.44
N VAL A 76 3.01 -20.49 -19.81
CA VAL A 76 3.14 -20.49 -18.34
C VAL A 76 2.91 -19.08 -17.80
N LYS A 77 3.49 -18.07 -18.43
CA LYS A 77 3.31 -16.66 -18.06
C LYS A 77 1.85 -16.21 -18.22
N LYS A 78 1.19 -16.56 -19.33
CA LYS A 78 -0.24 -16.27 -19.54
C LYS A 78 -1.12 -16.93 -18.48
N ASN A 79 -0.89 -18.20 -18.18
CA ASN A 79 -1.65 -18.93 -17.16
C ASN A 79 -1.45 -18.33 -15.77
N TYR A 80 -0.21 -17.97 -15.43
CA TYR A 80 0.09 -17.28 -14.17
C TYR A 80 -0.73 -16.00 -13.99
N TRP A 81 -0.74 -15.12 -15.00
CA TRP A 81 -1.50 -13.88 -14.92
C TRP A 81 -3.02 -14.10 -14.92
N ALA A 82 -3.50 -15.13 -15.64
CA ALA A 82 -4.91 -15.50 -15.65
C ALA A 82 -5.41 -15.98 -14.28
N GLU A 83 -4.71 -16.93 -13.64
CA GLU A 83 -5.04 -17.43 -12.30
C GLU A 83 -4.96 -16.33 -11.24
N ARG A 84 -3.96 -15.47 -11.38
CA ARG A 84 -3.75 -14.35 -10.48
C ARG A 84 -4.88 -13.32 -10.55
N ARG A 85 -5.38 -13.04 -11.76
CA ARG A 85 -6.56 -12.18 -11.96
C ARG A 85 -7.79 -12.76 -11.27
N VAL A 86 -8.06 -14.05 -11.44
CA VAL A 86 -9.19 -14.73 -10.79
C VAL A 86 -9.11 -14.61 -9.26
N SER A 87 -7.90 -14.80 -8.71
CA SER A 87 -7.67 -14.66 -7.26
C SER A 87 -7.90 -13.22 -6.78
N PHE A 88 -7.41 -12.24 -7.55
CA PHE A 88 -7.61 -10.81 -7.26
C PHE A 88 -9.08 -10.42 -7.27
N GLU A 89 -9.81 -10.80 -8.33
CA GLU A 89 -11.23 -10.48 -8.49
C GLU A 89 -12.08 -11.12 -7.39
N SER A 90 -11.77 -12.37 -7.00
CA SER A 90 -12.44 -13.06 -5.88
C SER A 90 -12.21 -12.37 -4.52
N TYR A 91 -10.97 -11.94 -4.24
CA TYR A 91 -10.67 -11.20 -3.02
C TYR A 91 -11.37 -9.83 -3.04
N LEU A 92 -11.31 -9.12 -4.16
CA LEU A 92 -11.96 -7.82 -4.33
C LEU A 92 -13.48 -7.91 -4.13
N ASP A 93 -14.13 -8.93 -4.69
CA ASP A 93 -15.55 -9.21 -4.49
C ASP A 93 -15.87 -9.45 -3.00
N SER A 94 -14.99 -10.14 -2.28
CA SER A 94 -15.12 -10.34 -0.84
C SER A 94 -15.00 -9.02 -0.07
N CYS A 95 -14.06 -8.14 -0.42
CA CYS A 95 -13.95 -6.80 0.17
C CYS A 95 -15.18 -5.93 -0.10
N ASN A 96 -15.76 -6.03 -1.30
CA ASN A 96 -16.89 -5.21 -1.71
C ASN A 96 -18.17 -5.52 -0.92
N LYS A 97 -18.26 -6.69 -0.30
CA LYS A 97 -19.39 -7.12 0.54
C LYS A 97 -19.31 -6.60 1.99
N LEU A 98 -18.19 -5.98 2.36
CA LEU A 98 -17.98 -5.43 3.71
C LEU A 98 -18.61 -4.03 3.85
N ASP A 99 -18.82 -3.62 5.09
CA ASP A 99 -19.14 -2.23 5.45
C ASP A 99 -17.99 -1.28 5.11
N ASP A 100 -18.29 0.02 5.02
CA ASP A 100 -17.33 1.01 4.51
C ASP A 100 -16.06 1.15 5.35
N ASP A 101 -16.14 0.92 6.67
CA ASP A 101 -14.98 1.01 7.55
C ASP A 101 -14.06 -0.21 7.39
N ALA A 102 -14.63 -1.41 7.29
CA ALA A 102 -13.87 -2.64 7.03
C ALA A 102 -13.34 -2.75 5.58
N LYS A 103 -14.08 -2.19 4.60
CA LYS A 103 -13.73 -2.18 3.18
C LYS A 103 -12.38 -1.49 2.91
N SER A 104 -12.12 -0.39 3.61
CA SER A 104 -10.85 0.34 3.50
C SER A 104 -9.65 -0.53 3.85
N ALA A 105 -9.72 -1.21 5.01
CA ALA A 105 -8.65 -2.10 5.47
C ALA A 105 -8.48 -3.29 4.51
N CYS A 106 -9.58 -3.88 4.05
CA CYS A 106 -9.57 -5.00 3.11
C CYS A 106 -8.91 -4.63 1.77
N TYR A 107 -9.20 -3.44 1.24
CA TYR A 107 -8.52 -2.93 0.03
C TYR A 107 -7.02 -2.72 0.26
N ALA A 108 -6.63 -2.17 1.40
CA ALA A 108 -5.21 -1.98 1.73
C ALA A 108 -4.47 -3.32 1.80
N GLU A 109 -5.09 -4.34 2.40
CA GLU A 109 -4.54 -5.69 2.45
C GLU A 109 -4.40 -6.31 1.04
N LEU A 110 -5.43 -6.20 0.21
CA LEU A 110 -5.39 -6.69 -1.18
C LEU A 110 -4.24 -6.03 -1.98
N ARG A 111 -4.06 -4.71 -1.85
CA ARG A 111 -2.92 -4.00 -2.48
C ARG A 111 -1.58 -4.53 -1.99
N ASN A 112 -1.44 -4.78 -0.69
CA ASN A 112 -0.21 -5.31 -0.11
C ASN A 112 0.10 -6.72 -0.65
N ILE A 113 -0.89 -7.61 -0.66
CA ILE A 113 -0.75 -8.98 -1.19
C ILE A 113 -0.31 -8.95 -2.65
N GLU A 114 -0.92 -8.12 -3.48
CA GLU A 114 -0.55 -8.04 -4.90
C GLU A 114 0.83 -7.41 -5.12
N ASN A 115 1.25 -6.45 -4.31
CA ASN A 115 2.61 -5.92 -4.35
C ASN A 115 3.64 -6.99 -3.98
N GLN A 116 3.39 -7.76 -2.92
CA GLN A 116 4.28 -8.85 -2.51
C GLN A 116 4.41 -9.92 -3.60
N LYS A 117 3.30 -10.32 -4.22
CA LYS A 117 3.32 -11.27 -5.35
C LYS A 117 4.09 -10.70 -6.56
N ASN A 118 4.02 -9.38 -6.82
CA ASN A 118 4.81 -8.72 -7.87
C ASN A 118 6.31 -8.72 -7.58
N ASP A 119 6.70 -8.49 -6.33
CA ASP A 119 8.10 -8.59 -5.92
C ASP A 119 8.64 -10.01 -6.11
N LEU A 120 7.88 -11.02 -5.67
CA LEU A 120 8.23 -12.43 -5.87
C LEU A 120 8.34 -12.78 -7.36
N TYR A 121 7.41 -12.31 -8.19
CA TYR A 121 7.45 -12.53 -9.64
C TYR A 121 8.70 -11.91 -10.27
N ARG A 122 9.07 -10.69 -9.86
CA ARG A 122 10.28 -10.00 -10.32
C ARG A 122 11.55 -10.75 -9.93
N ILE A 123 11.62 -11.27 -8.71
CA ILE A 123 12.76 -12.07 -8.23
C ILE A 123 12.88 -13.36 -9.06
N LYS A 124 11.78 -14.12 -9.21
CA LYS A 124 11.77 -15.37 -9.99
C LYS A 124 12.16 -15.16 -11.44
N ARG A 125 11.67 -14.09 -12.09
CA ARG A 125 12.09 -13.74 -13.46
C ARG A 125 13.58 -13.46 -13.54
N LYS A 126 14.14 -12.69 -12.61
CA LYS A 126 15.59 -12.41 -12.58
C LYS A 126 16.42 -13.68 -12.38
N GLN A 127 15.98 -14.57 -11.50
CA GLN A 127 16.66 -15.84 -11.25
C GLN A 127 16.67 -16.72 -12.52
N LEU A 128 15.53 -16.88 -13.18
CA LEU A 128 15.44 -17.64 -14.43
C LEU A 128 16.34 -17.05 -15.52
N LEU A 129 16.40 -15.72 -15.65
CA LEU A 129 17.30 -15.07 -16.62
C LEU A 129 18.78 -15.33 -16.28
N TYR A 130 19.14 -15.27 -14.99
CA TYR A 130 20.51 -15.53 -14.53
C TYR A 130 20.95 -16.98 -14.78
N GLU A 131 20.10 -17.96 -14.44
CA GLU A 131 20.36 -19.39 -14.69
C GLU A 131 20.54 -19.68 -16.19
N ASN A 132 19.65 -19.17 -17.04
CA ASN A 132 19.77 -19.32 -18.49
C ASN A 132 21.04 -18.66 -19.06
N ASN A 133 21.45 -17.50 -18.53
CA ASN A 133 22.69 -16.83 -18.95
C ASN A 133 23.95 -17.61 -18.55
N ILE A 134 23.95 -18.30 -17.41
CA ILE A 134 25.04 -19.21 -17.03
C ILE A 134 25.11 -20.39 -18.01
N GLU A 135 23.97 -20.99 -18.36
CA GLU A 135 23.93 -22.10 -19.30
C GLU A 135 24.41 -21.72 -20.71
N LEU A 136 24.08 -20.51 -21.18
CA LEU A 136 24.56 -20.00 -22.47
C LEU A 136 26.08 -19.76 -22.47
N ASN A 137 26.64 -19.22 -21.40
CA ASN A 137 28.09 -18.95 -21.28
C ASN A 137 28.93 -20.19 -20.95
N ARG A 138 28.30 -21.36 -20.71
CA ARG A 138 28.98 -22.62 -20.43
C ARG A 138 29.31 -23.42 -21.71
N ARG A 139 28.78 -23.03 -22.86
CA ARG A 139 29.08 -23.66 -24.17
C ARG A 139 30.31 -23.05 -24.81
#